data_AF-A0A968Y180-F1
#
_entry.id   AF-A0A968Y180-F1
#
_cell.length_a   1.000
_cell.length_b   1.000
_cell.length_c   1.000
_cell.angle_alpha   90.00
_cell.angle_beta   90.00
_cell.angle_gamma   90.00
#
_symmetry.space_group_name_H-M   'P 1'
#
loop_
_entity.id
_entity.type
_entity.pdbx_description
1 polymer ?
#
loop_
_entity_poly.entity_id
_entity_poly.type
_entity_poly.pdbx_seq_one_letter_code
_entity_poly.pdbx_strand_id
1 'polypeptide(L)'
;ETVLSSTGQASDAATRDWMKAFYQILKTEPSMSPVQALRQTMIQLRQQYPSPQDWAGFHVWGGNNPIAKLAAPIRPTPNRPTPNRPTTPAKSNTKG
;
A
#
# COMPACT_ATOMS: atom_id res chain seq x y z
N GLU A 1 -7.74 7.32 -1.84
CA GLU A 1 -8.11 5.92 -1.60
C GLU A 1 -7.87 5.13 -2.89
N THR A 2 -7.82 3.80 -2.83
CA THR A 2 -7.68 2.93 -4.01
C THR A 2 -8.82 1.94 -4.01
N VAL A 3 -9.54 1.84 -5.12
CA VAL A 3 -10.66 0.93 -5.30
C VAL A 3 -10.28 -0.09 -6.36
N LEU A 4 -10.51 -1.36 -6.05
CA LEU A 4 -10.35 -2.47 -6.98
C LEU A 4 -11.74 -3.02 -7.33
N SER A 5 -12.01 -3.22 -8.62
CA SER A 5 -13.29 -3.74 -9.11
C SER A 5 -13.09 -4.78 -10.21
N SER A 6 -13.97 -5.77 -10.31
CA SER A 6 -14.04 -6.72 -11.42
C SER A 6 -15.38 -6.63 -12.14
N THR A 7 -15.38 -6.73 -13.47
CA THR A 7 -16.61 -6.86 -14.27
C THR A 7 -17.05 -8.33 -14.35
N GLY A 8 -17.49 -8.87 -13.21
CA GLY A 8 -18.46 -9.99 -13.06
C GLY A 8 -18.29 -11.31 -13.83
N GLN A 9 -17.22 -11.54 -14.57
CA GLN A 9 -17.12 -12.68 -15.51
C GLN A 9 -15.86 -13.55 -15.32
N ALA A 10 -14.96 -13.20 -14.39
CA ALA A 10 -13.84 -14.05 -14.06
C ALA A 10 -14.29 -15.21 -13.18
N SER A 11 -13.76 -16.41 -13.40
CA SER A 11 -13.99 -17.54 -12.51
C SER A 11 -13.47 -17.25 -11.09
N ASP A 12 -14.01 -17.92 -10.07
CA ASP A 12 -13.52 -17.80 -8.69
C ASP A 12 -12.04 -18.17 -8.57
N ALA A 13 -11.60 -19.18 -9.33
CA ALA A 13 -10.20 -19.60 -9.40
C ALA A 13 -9.32 -18.47 -9.97
N ALA A 14 -9.72 -17.89 -11.10
CA ALA A 14 -9.00 -16.77 -11.71
C ALA A 14 -8.97 -15.55 -10.78
N THR A 15 -10.09 -15.23 -10.14
CA THR A 15 -10.17 -14.11 -9.20
C THR A 15 -9.24 -14.29 -8.00
N ARG A 16 -9.22 -15.49 -7.41
CA ARG A 16 -8.32 -15.81 -6.30
C ARG A 16 -6.86 -15.67 -6.72
N ASP A 17 -6.50 -16.22 -7.88
CA ASP A 17 -5.12 -16.22 -8.33
C ASP A 17 -4.68 -14.81 -8.77
N TRP A 18 -5.59 -14.03 -9.36
CA TRP A 18 -5.41 -12.62 -9.67
C TRP A 18 -5.09 -11.83 -8.40
N MET A 19 -5.91 -11.98 -7.36
CA MET A 19 -5.72 -11.28 -6.08
C MET A 19 -4.37 -11.61 -5.44
N LYS A 20 -4.00 -12.91 -5.42
CA LYS A 20 -2.70 -13.35 -4.90
C LYS A 20 -1.54 -12.73 -5.66
N ALA A 21 -1.56 -12.81 -6.99
CA ALA A 21 -0.49 -12.28 -7.82
C ALA A 21 -0.37 -10.75 -7.68
N PHE A 22 -1.48 -10.02 -7.70
CA PHE A 22 -1.52 -8.57 -7.53
C PHE A 22 -0.91 -8.10 -6.20
N TYR A 23 -1.36 -8.67 -5.07
CA TYR A 23 -0.81 -8.29 -3.77
C TYR A 23 0.62 -8.76 -3.55
N GLN A 24 0.99 -9.92 -4.12
CA GLN A 24 2.37 -10.38 -4.06
C GLN A 24 3.30 -9.40 -4.76
N ILE A 25 2.95 -8.91 -5.95
CA ILE A 25 3.72 -7.89 -6.68
C ILE A 25 3.89 -6.62 -5.84
N LEU A 26 2.80 -6.08 -5.28
CA LEU A 26 2.87 -4.88 -4.44
C LEU A 26 3.70 -5.07 -3.17
N LYS A 27 3.73 -6.29 -2.63
CA LYS A 27 4.52 -6.63 -1.44
C LYS A 27 6.01 -6.74 -1.79
N THR A 28 6.36 -7.35 -2.92
CA THR A 28 7.76 -7.53 -3.34
C THR A 28 8.36 -6.27 -3.94
N GLU A 29 7.54 -5.44 -4.57
CA GLU A 29 7.95 -4.20 -5.23
C GLU A 29 7.18 -3.00 -4.66
N PRO A 30 7.55 -2.53 -3.45
CA PRO A 30 6.82 -1.45 -2.76
C PRO A 30 6.89 -0.10 -3.47
N SER A 31 7.81 0.10 -4.41
CA SER A 31 7.87 1.28 -5.28
C SER A 31 6.90 1.20 -6.47
N MET A 32 6.37 0.03 -6.79
CA MET A 32 5.47 -0.18 -7.92
C MET A 32 4.09 0.41 -7.62
N SER A 33 3.54 1.15 -8.59
CA SER A 33 2.18 1.68 -8.47
C SER A 33 1.13 0.56 -8.63
N PRO A 34 -0.07 0.70 -8.03
CA PRO A 34 -1.18 -0.24 -8.23
C PRO A 34 -1.55 -0.47 -9.70
N VAL A 35 -1.39 0.54 -10.56
CA VAL A 35 -1.66 0.42 -12.00
C VAL A 35 -0.62 -0.44 -12.71
N GLN A 36 0.67 -0.29 -12.35
CA GLN A 36 1.73 -1.15 -12.86
C GLN A 36 1.55 -2.59 -12.39
N ALA A 37 1.21 -2.78 -11.11
CA ALA A 37 0.91 -4.10 -10.56
C ALA A 37 -0.27 -4.77 -11.28
N LEU A 38 -1.36 -4.04 -11.54
CA LEU A 38 -2.52 -4.52 -12.30
C LEU A 38 -2.10 -5.05 -13.68
N ARG A 39 -1.33 -4.24 -14.43
CA ARG A 39 -0.84 -4.63 -15.76
C ARG A 39 0.03 -5.89 -15.69
N GLN A 40 0.92 -5.99 -14.72
CA GLN A 40 1.81 -7.14 -14.56
C GLN A 40 1.04 -8.41 -14.17
N THR A 41 0.06 -8.30 -13.26
CA THR A 41 -0.86 -9.40 -12.92
C THR A 41 -1.62 -9.90 -14.15
N MET A 42 -2.17 -9.00 -14.96
CA MET A 42 -2.88 -9.39 -16.19
C MET A 42 -1.96 -10.15 -17.17
N ILE A 43 -0.72 -9.69 -17.34
CA ILE A 43 0.26 -10.36 -18.22
C ILE A 43 0.59 -11.77 -17.70
N GLN A 44 0.75 -11.93 -16.39
CA GLN A 44 1.01 -13.23 -15.76
C GLN A 44 -0.18 -14.18 -15.95
N LEU A 45 -1.38 -13.74 -15.60
CA LEU A 45 -2.57 -14.58 -15.66
C LEU A 45 -3.00 -14.93 -17.08
N ARG A 46 -2.70 -14.08 -18.08
CA ARG A 46 -2.95 -14.40 -19.49
C ARG A 46 -2.25 -15.68 -19.95
N GLN A 47 -1.12 -16.05 -19.34
CA GLN A 47 -0.43 -17.30 -19.67
C GLN A 47 -1.13 -18.54 -19.08
N GLN A 48 -1.91 -18.34 -18.02
CA GLN A 48 -2.50 -19.39 -17.20
C GLN A 48 -3.99 -19.59 -17.50
N TYR A 49 -4.67 -18.52 -17.90
CA TYR A 49 -6.08 -18.51 -18.24
C TYR A 49 -6.26 -18.09 -19.71
N PRO A 50 -6.70 -18.99 -20.60
CA PRO A 50 -6.80 -18.72 -22.03
C PRO A 50 -7.93 -17.75 -22.38
N SER A 51 -8.97 -17.67 -21.55
CA SER A 51 -10.09 -16.73 -21.74
C SER A 51 -9.69 -15.33 -21.26
N PRO A 52 -9.82 -14.29 -22.10
CA PRO A 52 -9.62 -12.91 -21.68
C PRO A 52 -10.48 -12.48 -20.49
N GLN A 53 -11.64 -13.10 -20.31
CA GLN A 53 -12.56 -12.79 -19.22
C GLN A 53 -11.93 -13.03 -17.83
N ASP A 54 -11.03 -13.99 -17.71
CA ASP A 54 -10.40 -14.38 -16.45
C ASP A 54 -9.28 -13.42 -15.99
N TRP A 55 -8.77 -12.55 -16.87
CA TRP A 55 -7.69 -11.63 -16.52
C TRP A 55 -7.93 -10.17 -16.92
N ALA A 56 -8.72 -9.90 -17.97
CA ALA A 56 -8.96 -8.55 -18.47
C ALA A 56 -10.06 -7.79 -17.70
N GLY A 57 -10.85 -8.47 -16.87
CA GLY A 57 -12.00 -7.88 -16.16
C GLY A 57 -11.66 -7.02 -14.94
N PHE A 58 -10.39 -6.92 -14.55
CA PHE A 58 -9.98 -6.24 -13.33
C PHE A 58 -9.61 -4.78 -13.59
N HIS A 59 -10.04 -3.88 -12.70
CA HIS A 59 -9.83 -2.45 -12.82
C HIS A 59 -9.38 -1.88 -11.47
N VAL A 60 -8.42 -0.97 -11.51
CA VAL A 60 -7.96 -0.20 -10.35
C VAL A 60 -8.30 1.27 -10.57
N TRP A 61 -8.95 1.87 -9.58
CA TRP A 61 -9.31 3.28 -9.56
C TRP A 61 -8.61 3.98 -8.39
N GLY A 62 -8.14 5.21 -8.60
CA GLY A 62 -7.29 5.93 -7.65
C GLY A 62 -5.80 5.63 -7.81
N GLY A 63 -4.93 6.29 -7.03
CA GLY A 63 -3.51 6.39 -7.38
C GLY A 63 -2.49 6.41 -6.24
N ASN A 64 -2.90 6.33 -4.97
CA ASN A 64 -1.92 6.32 -3.87
C ASN A 64 -1.60 4.87 -3.50
N ASN A 65 -0.37 4.42 -3.71
CA ASN A 65 0.09 3.07 -3.33
C ASN A 65 -0.21 2.80 -1.85
N PRO A 66 -1.22 1.97 -1.51
CA PRO A 66 -1.62 1.78 -0.13
C PRO A 66 -0.58 0.95 0.64
N ILE A 67 0.18 0.10 -0.04
CA ILE A 67 1.22 -0.73 0.60
C ILE A 67 2.42 0.12 1.01
N ALA A 68 2.83 1.11 0.21
CA ALA A 68 3.84 2.07 0.62
C ALA A 68 3.42 2.89 1.86
N LYS A 69 2.13 3.22 1.99
CA LYS A 69 1.58 3.87 3.20
C LYS A 69 1.52 2.94 4.41
N LEU A 70 1.18 1.66 4.22
CA LEU A 70 1.14 0.65 5.29
C LEU A 70 2.54 0.18 5.72
N ALA A 71 3.52 0.22 4.81
CA ALA A 71 4.91 -0.11 5.07
C ALA A 71 5.73 1.08 5.57
N ALA A 72 5.16 2.29 5.61
CA ALA A 72 5.78 3.40 6.32
C ALA A 72 5.94 2.97 7.78
N PRO A 73 7.17 3.00 8.35
CA PRO A 73 7.34 2.69 9.75
C PRO A 73 6.42 3.60 10.55
N ILE A 74 5.77 3.05 11.58
CA ILE A 74 5.09 3.85 12.60
C ILE A 74 6.14 4.85 13.08
N ARG A 75 6.12 6.09 12.56
CA ARG A 75 6.99 7.13 13.07
C ARG A 75 6.61 7.23 14.54
N PRO A 76 7.52 7.02 15.50
CA PRO A 76 7.25 7.45 16.85
C PRO A 76 6.87 8.93 16.73
N THR A 77 5.68 9.27 17.20
CA THR A 77 5.21 10.65 17.24
C THR A 77 6.33 11.50 17.83
N PRO A 78 6.74 12.62 17.19
CA PRO A 78 7.66 13.53 17.84
C PRO A 78 6.96 13.97 19.13
N ASN A 79 7.63 13.74 20.26
CA ASN A 79 7.12 13.96 21.61
C ASN A 79 6.22 15.21 21.65
N ARG A 80 4.92 14.98 21.83
CA ARG A 80 3.97 16.05 22.14
C ARG A 80 4.51 16.74 23.40
N PRO A 81 4.77 18.05 23.39
CA PRO A 81 5.13 18.76 24.61
C PRO A 81 3.97 18.58 25.59
N THR A 82 4.23 17.95 26.73
CA THR A 82 3.24 17.88 27.82
C THR A 82 2.99 19.30 28.34
N PRO A 83 1.74 19.76 28.41
CA PRO A 83 1.44 21.02 29.03
C PRO A 83 1.54 20.88 30.55
N ASN A 84 2.26 21.82 31.15
CA ASN A 84 2.24 22.22 32.56
C ASN A 84 3.06 21.38 33.56
N ARG A 85 4.27 21.88 33.85
CA ARG A 85 4.77 21.94 35.23
C ARG A 85 5.23 23.38 35.53
N PRO A 86 4.84 23.99 36.66
CA PRO A 86 5.13 25.38 36.98
C PRO A 86 6.63 25.65 37.03
N THR A 87 7.02 26.79 36.45
CA THR A 87 8.36 27.38 36.49
C THR A 87 8.72 27.86 37.90
N THR A 88 9.94 27.57 38.34
CA THR A 88 10.62 28.35 39.38
C THR A 88 12.03 28.69 38.86
N PRO A 89 12.48 29.96 38.93
CA PRO A 89 13.63 30.43 38.15
C PRO A 89 14.97 30.40 38.92
N ALA A 90 16.04 30.25 38.11
CA ALA A 90 17.36 30.88 38.19
C ALA A 90 18.36 30.60 39.35
N LYS A 91 19.57 30.16 38.95
CA LYS A 91 20.90 30.79 39.17
C LYS A 91 21.98 29.92 38.51
N SER A 92 22.46 30.26 37.30
CA SER A 92 23.63 31.11 36.97
C SER A 92 25.00 30.53 37.37
N ASN A 93 25.82 30.21 36.34
CA ASN A 93 27.28 30.45 36.23
C ASN A 93 28.22 29.74 37.24
N THR A 94 29.48 29.34 37.00
CA THR A 94 30.53 29.60 36.00
C THR A 94 31.62 28.51 36.15
N LYS A 95 32.43 28.32 35.10
CA LYS A 95 33.73 27.60 35.03
C LYS A 95 34.62 27.66 36.31
N GLY A 96 35.37 26.57 36.50
CA GLY A 96 36.67 26.49 37.16
C GLY A 96 37.44 25.34 36.55
#